data_AF-A0A4P6Y7M9-F1
#
_entry.id   AF-A0A4P6Y7M9-F1
#
_cell.length_a   1.000
_cell.length_b   1.000
_cell.length_c   1.000
_cell.angle_alpha   90.00
_cell.angle_beta   90.00
_cell.angle_gamma   90.00
#
_symmetry.space_group_name_H-M   'P 1'
#
loop_
_entity.id
_entity.type
_entity.pdbx_description
1 polymer ?
#
loop_
_entity_poly.entity_id
_entity_poly.type
_entity_poly.pdbx_seq_one_letter_code
_entity_poly.pdbx_strand_id
1 'polypeptide(L)'
;MIDRYRQLFNSQFTDKKYQEFKDDIASDFDYAPTFRIGETPFFISNELKAQMLEGCADVIKLIQQNDFKILTEKSLELNQKVPNEDDHTTFLAIDFGICEENGVVVPKLIEVQGFPSLYNYQINLYEKFKNHYPFLSELTPFINNITIEEYFETLEEVICNNHPKENVILLEIEPEKQNTKIDFYYCRRDLGIPIVCVTEIIKKGNQLFYKNENGEEILVKRIYNRVIFDELELRPDLKLNFHFSDELDVEWAGHPNWFFRISKYILPMLKGKYFIETTLLSDLTEIPEDLENYVLKPLFSFSGSGVIFHVKKEDIEAVVEKELYILQKKVNYIPIVQSPDGKVKCEVRVLCVWKKEDAAPTLLCNLARLSRGEMIGVKFNKDKDWVGGTLALFER
;
A
#
# COMPACT_ATOMS: atom_id res chain seq x y z
N MET A 1 12.29 -3.30 -18.68
CA MET A 1 13.02 -3.80 -17.50
C MET A 1 14.51 -3.82 -17.81
N ILE A 2 15.40 -3.97 -16.83
CA ILE A 2 16.85 -4.07 -17.10
C ILE A 2 17.26 -5.52 -17.34
N ASP A 3 17.54 -5.86 -18.60
CA ASP A 3 17.77 -7.25 -19.03
C ASP A 3 19.01 -7.90 -18.42
N ARG A 4 20.12 -7.14 -18.29
CA ARG A 4 21.38 -7.66 -17.71
C ARG A 4 21.17 -8.20 -16.30
N TYR A 5 20.49 -7.44 -15.43
CA TYR A 5 20.25 -7.87 -14.04
C TYR A 5 19.22 -9.00 -13.97
N ARG A 6 18.22 -9.02 -14.87
CA ARG A 6 17.27 -10.13 -14.96
C ARG A 6 17.94 -11.45 -15.33
N GLN A 7 18.80 -11.44 -16.35
CA GLN A 7 19.56 -12.61 -16.78
C GLN A 7 20.54 -13.08 -15.70
N LEU A 8 21.25 -12.13 -15.08
CA LEU A 8 22.18 -12.44 -14.00
C LEU A 8 21.46 -13.08 -12.80
N PHE A 9 20.34 -12.54 -12.35
CA PHE A 9 19.54 -13.14 -11.28
C PHE A 9 19.09 -14.55 -11.65
N ASN A 10 18.53 -14.75 -12.85
CA ASN A 10 18.04 -16.06 -13.28
C ASN A 10 19.18 -17.10 -13.34
N SER A 11 20.39 -16.71 -13.74
CA SER A 11 21.56 -17.60 -13.75
C SER A 11 22.02 -18.05 -12.37
N GLN A 12 21.68 -17.30 -11.32
CA GLN A 12 22.06 -17.58 -9.93
C GLN A 12 20.91 -18.14 -9.09
N PHE A 13 19.68 -18.11 -9.60
CA PHE A 13 18.50 -18.57 -8.90
C PHE A 13 18.50 -20.10 -8.78
N THR A 14 18.18 -20.59 -7.58
CA THR A 14 17.86 -21.99 -7.32
C THR A 14 16.78 -22.05 -6.25
N ASP A 15 15.96 -23.11 -6.26
CA ASP A 15 14.93 -23.31 -5.22
C ASP A 15 15.55 -23.38 -3.82
N LYS A 16 16.76 -23.96 -3.71
CA LYS A 16 17.52 -23.99 -2.46
C LYS A 16 17.84 -22.58 -1.96
N LYS A 17 18.38 -21.71 -2.82
CA LYS A 17 18.69 -20.32 -2.43
C LYS A 17 17.42 -19.54 -2.08
N TYR A 18 16.32 -19.78 -2.79
CA TYR A 18 15.04 -19.18 -2.44
C TYR A 18 14.51 -19.65 -1.07
N GLN A 19 14.68 -20.94 -0.74
CA GLN A 19 14.34 -21.44 0.59
C GLN A 19 15.23 -20.82 1.67
N GLU A 20 16.56 -20.77 1.46
CA GLU A 20 17.51 -20.12 2.37
C GLU A 20 17.16 -18.64 2.60
N PHE A 21 16.72 -17.94 1.56
CA PHE A 21 16.25 -16.56 1.65
C PHE A 21 14.98 -16.41 2.50
N LYS A 22 13.99 -17.30 2.34
CA LYS A 22 12.78 -17.29 3.19
C LYS A 22 13.12 -17.62 4.64
N ASP A 23 14.00 -18.58 4.88
CA ASP A 23 14.43 -18.98 6.22
C ASP A 23 15.19 -17.83 6.91
N ASP A 24 16.01 -17.10 6.16
CA ASP A 24 16.72 -15.90 6.66
C ASP A 24 15.74 -14.78 7.08
N ILE A 25 14.68 -14.53 6.32
CA ILE A 25 13.61 -13.61 6.73
C ILE A 25 12.90 -14.12 7.99
N ALA A 26 12.55 -15.40 8.04
CA ALA A 26 11.83 -15.97 9.16
C ALA A 26 12.65 -15.95 10.46
N SER A 27 13.99 -16.08 10.35
CA SER A 27 14.90 -16.11 11.49
C SER A 27 14.95 -14.81 12.30
N ASP A 28 14.56 -13.67 11.72
CA ASP A 28 14.57 -12.39 12.42
C ASP A 28 13.59 -12.36 13.61
N PHE A 29 12.49 -13.14 13.54
CA PHE A 29 11.43 -13.13 14.55
C PHE A 29 10.83 -14.51 14.84
N ASP A 30 11.49 -15.60 14.44
CA ASP A 30 10.95 -16.96 14.46
C ASP A 30 9.54 -17.06 13.83
N TYR A 31 9.37 -16.35 12.71
CA TYR A 31 8.07 -16.18 12.06
C TYR A 31 8.22 -16.01 10.54
N ALA A 32 7.62 -16.94 9.79
CA ALA A 32 7.50 -16.82 8.34
C ALA A 32 6.26 -16.00 7.95
N PRO A 33 6.38 -14.97 7.07
CA PRO A 33 5.24 -14.25 6.53
C PRO A 33 4.19 -15.17 5.91
N THR A 34 2.90 -14.87 6.12
CA THR A 34 1.79 -15.69 5.58
C THR A 34 1.48 -15.39 4.12
N PHE A 35 1.88 -14.22 3.63
CA PHE A 35 1.84 -13.91 2.21
C PHE A 35 3.04 -14.52 1.49
N ARG A 36 2.88 -14.84 0.21
CA ARG A 36 3.98 -15.33 -0.61
C ARG A 36 5.00 -14.23 -0.86
N ILE A 37 6.25 -14.49 -0.52
CA ILE A 37 7.39 -13.63 -0.85
C ILE A 37 7.78 -13.93 -2.30
N GLY A 38 7.88 -12.91 -3.14
CA GLY A 38 8.31 -13.06 -4.53
C GLY A 38 9.78 -13.48 -4.59
N GLU A 39 10.08 -14.37 -5.51
CA GLU A 39 11.37 -15.03 -5.70
C GLU A 39 12.46 -14.07 -6.14
N THR A 40 12.08 -12.92 -6.68
CA THR A 40 13.00 -12.01 -7.33
C THR A 40 12.59 -10.54 -7.20
N PRO A 41 13.55 -9.61 -7.20
CA PRO A 41 13.27 -8.20 -7.41
C PRO A 41 12.79 -7.93 -8.85
N PHE A 42 12.05 -6.83 -9.02
CA PHE A 42 11.76 -6.28 -10.34
C PHE A 42 12.80 -5.21 -10.73
N PHE A 43 13.54 -5.42 -11.82
CA PHE A 43 14.57 -4.49 -12.27
C PHE A 43 13.99 -3.43 -13.21
N ILE A 44 13.71 -2.24 -12.68
CA ILE A 44 13.04 -1.14 -13.42
C ILE A 44 14.07 -0.37 -14.25
N SER A 45 13.80 -0.18 -15.55
CA SER A 45 14.63 0.67 -16.42
C SER A 45 14.45 2.14 -16.08
N ASN A 46 15.46 2.96 -16.36
CA ASN A 46 15.40 4.41 -16.11
C ASN A 46 14.21 5.10 -16.81
N GLU A 47 13.85 4.64 -18.02
CA GLU A 47 12.66 5.11 -18.73
C GLU A 47 11.36 4.82 -17.96
N LEU A 48 11.18 3.58 -17.48
CA LEU A 48 9.99 3.19 -16.74
C LEU A 48 9.92 3.89 -15.36
N LYS A 49 11.08 4.08 -14.72
CA LYS A 49 11.20 4.89 -13.49
C LYS A 49 10.72 6.31 -13.74
N ALA A 50 11.22 6.97 -14.79
CA ALA A 50 10.82 8.33 -15.14
C ALA A 50 9.31 8.43 -15.42
N GLN A 51 8.74 7.45 -16.14
CA GLN A 51 7.31 7.43 -16.41
C GLN A 51 6.47 7.30 -15.12
N MET A 52 6.85 6.42 -14.20
CA MET A 52 6.19 6.29 -12.90
C MET A 52 6.30 7.58 -12.07
N LEU A 53 7.46 8.24 -12.09
CA LEU A 53 7.67 9.51 -11.37
C LEU A 53 6.76 10.63 -11.88
N GLU A 54 6.58 10.73 -13.19
CA GLU A 54 5.62 11.68 -13.78
C GLU A 54 4.19 11.37 -13.34
N GLY A 55 3.79 10.09 -13.33
CA GLY A 55 2.48 9.67 -12.82
C GLY A 55 2.28 9.99 -11.33
N CYS A 56 3.32 9.78 -10.51
CA CYS A 56 3.29 10.18 -9.10
C CYS A 56 3.11 11.71 -8.96
N ALA A 57 3.83 12.50 -9.75
CA ALA A 57 3.74 13.96 -9.70
C ALA A 57 2.33 14.47 -10.03
N ASP A 58 1.67 13.86 -11.03
CA ASP A 58 0.29 14.19 -11.39
C ASP A 58 -0.70 13.83 -10.27
N VAL A 59 -0.53 12.69 -9.59
CA VAL A 59 -1.34 12.32 -8.40
C VAL A 59 -1.13 13.30 -7.25
N ILE A 60 0.13 13.61 -6.94
CA ILE A 60 0.49 14.56 -5.87
C ILE A 60 -0.10 15.94 -6.15
N LYS A 61 -0.03 16.39 -7.41
CA LYS A 61 -0.61 17.67 -7.84
C LYS A 61 -2.13 17.72 -7.63
N LEU A 62 -2.85 16.62 -7.82
CA LEU A 62 -4.28 16.54 -7.50
C LEU A 62 -4.52 16.70 -5.99
N ILE A 63 -3.75 15.97 -5.17
CA ILE A 63 -3.89 16.00 -3.70
C ILE A 63 -3.54 17.38 -3.12
N GLN A 64 -2.59 18.09 -3.73
CA GLN A 64 -2.18 19.46 -3.35
C GLN A 64 -3.19 20.56 -3.72
N GLN A 65 -4.29 20.24 -4.42
CA GLN A 65 -5.29 21.25 -4.77
C GLN A 65 -5.96 21.79 -3.49
N ASN A 66 -6.16 23.11 -3.42
CA ASN A 66 -6.79 23.74 -2.26
C ASN A 66 -8.21 23.24 -1.98
N ASP A 67 -8.92 22.79 -3.01
CA ASP A 67 -10.27 22.24 -2.92
C ASP A 67 -10.28 20.70 -2.84
N PHE A 68 -9.13 20.02 -2.72
CA PHE A 68 -9.07 18.55 -2.66
C PHE A 68 -9.96 17.96 -1.56
N LYS A 69 -9.95 18.55 -0.35
CA LYS A 69 -10.82 18.12 0.75
C LYS A 69 -12.30 18.31 0.44
N ILE A 70 -12.67 19.35 -0.32
CA ILE A 70 -14.05 19.58 -0.77
C ILE A 70 -14.43 18.52 -1.81
N LEU A 71 -13.57 18.28 -2.80
CA LEU A 71 -13.78 17.28 -3.85
C LEU A 71 -13.98 15.87 -3.28
N THR A 72 -13.33 15.56 -2.16
CA THR A 72 -13.33 14.23 -1.51
C THR A 72 -14.25 14.13 -0.30
N GLU A 73 -14.98 15.18 0.09
CA GLU A 73 -15.83 15.14 1.30
C GLU A 73 -16.90 14.04 1.20
N LYS A 74 -17.46 13.83 0.01
CA LYS A 74 -18.43 12.75 -0.24
C LYS A 74 -17.88 11.35 0.10
N SER A 75 -16.58 11.12 -0.07
CA SER A 75 -15.96 9.85 0.34
C SER A 75 -15.98 9.63 1.85
N LEU A 76 -16.06 10.70 2.65
CA LEU A 76 -16.23 10.62 4.11
C LEU A 76 -17.70 10.51 4.51
N GLU A 77 -18.60 11.19 3.80
CA GLU A 77 -20.05 11.10 4.05
C GLU A 77 -20.59 9.68 3.84
N LEU A 78 -19.96 8.93 2.92
CA LEU A 78 -20.25 7.54 2.63
C LEU A 78 -19.62 6.57 3.64
N ASN A 79 -18.84 7.05 4.61
CA ASN A 79 -18.10 6.24 5.59
C ASN A 79 -18.11 6.87 6.99
N GLN A 80 -17.31 6.32 7.92
CA GLN A 80 -17.11 6.92 9.23
C GLN A 80 -16.13 8.10 9.18
N LYS A 81 -16.60 9.29 9.57
CA LYS A 81 -15.78 10.48 9.74
C LYS A 81 -15.09 10.51 11.10
N VAL A 82 -13.77 10.71 11.09
CA VAL A 82 -12.94 10.90 12.28
C VAL A 82 -12.65 12.40 12.48
N PRO A 83 -12.88 12.98 13.68
CA PRO A 83 -12.58 14.38 14.00
C PRO A 83 -11.08 14.72 13.93
N ASN A 84 -10.77 16.01 13.83
CA ASN A 84 -9.40 16.55 13.91
C ASN A 84 -8.45 16.06 12.80
N GLU A 85 -8.97 16.00 11.56
CA GLU A 85 -8.22 15.63 10.37
C GLU A 85 -7.02 16.56 10.08
N ASP A 86 -5.86 15.97 9.80
CA ASP A 86 -4.64 16.69 9.36
C ASP A 86 -4.84 17.38 8.00
N ASP A 87 -4.05 18.42 7.71
CA ASP A 87 -4.13 19.19 6.45
C ASP A 87 -3.83 18.37 5.20
N HIS A 88 -2.90 17.42 5.29
CA HIS A 88 -2.58 16.47 4.24
C HIS A 88 -2.35 15.06 4.82
N THR A 89 -2.37 14.03 3.97
CA THR A 89 -2.02 12.66 4.40
C THR A 89 -0.57 12.59 4.86
N THR A 90 -0.26 11.77 5.86
CA THR A 90 1.13 11.43 6.23
C THR A 90 1.74 10.40 5.29
N PHE A 91 0.92 9.48 4.77
CA PHE A 91 1.37 8.34 3.98
C PHE A 91 0.64 8.28 2.64
N LEU A 92 1.37 7.93 1.60
CA LEU A 92 0.83 7.82 0.25
C LEU A 92 1.44 6.62 -0.47
N ALA A 93 0.59 5.70 -0.88
CA ALA A 93 0.95 4.57 -1.72
C ALA A 93 0.32 4.74 -3.10
N ILE A 94 1.14 4.65 -4.16
CA ILE A 94 0.72 4.86 -5.55
C ILE A 94 1.04 3.60 -6.36
N ASP A 95 0.01 2.92 -6.85
CA ASP A 95 0.14 1.61 -7.50
C ASP A 95 0.09 1.74 -9.02
N PHE A 96 1.16 1.26 -9.68
CA PHE A 96 1.23 1.17 -11.13
C PHE A 96 1.28 -0.28 -11.60
N GLY A 97 0.38 -0.62 -12.52
CA GLY A 97 0.46 -1.83 -13.32
C GLY A 97 1.38 -1.61 -14.51
N ILE A 98 2.30 -2.54 -14.74
CA ILE A 98 3.20 -2.46 -15.90
C ILE A 98 2.45 -3.00 -17.12
N CYS A 99 2.08 -2.09 -18.01
CA CYS A 99 1.21 -2.35 -19.16
C CYS A 99 1.93 -2.10 -20.48
N GLU A 100 1.23 -2.39 -21.58
CA GLU A 100 1.64 -2.00 -22.92
C GLU A 100 0.52 -1.28 -23.65
N GLU A 101 0.89 -0.21 -24.32
CA GLU A 101 0.05 0.48 -25.29
C GLU A 101 0.85 0.65 -26.59
N ASN A 102 0.28 0.17 -27.71
CA ASN A 102 0.89 0.28 -29.03
C ASN A 102 2.34 -0.27 -29.12
N GLY A 103 2.63 -1.39 -28.44
CA GLY A 103 3.97 -1.98 -28.42
C GLY A 103 4.96 -1.30 -27.47
N VAL A 104 4.54 -0.26 -26.73
CA VAL A 104 5.39 0.49 -25.80
C VAL A 104 5.00 0.16 -24.36
N VAL A 105 5.99 -0.14 -23.53
CA VAL A 105 5.80 -0.34 -22.09
C VAL A 105 5.39 0.98 -21.44
N VAL A 106 4.29 0.96 -20.69
CA VAL A 106 3.75 2.13 -20.00
C VAL A 106 3.18 1.74 -18.62
N PRO A 107 3.46 2.48 -17.55
CA PRO A 107 2.81 2.27 -16.26
C PRO A 107 1.39 2.84 -16.30
N LYS A 108 0.42 2.08 -15.80
CA LYS A 108 -0.95 2.56 -15.61
C LYS A 108 -1.30 2.56 -14.15
N LEU A 109 -1.81 3.68 -13.65
CA LEU A 109 -2.24 3.83 -12.28
C LEU A 109 -3.44 2.89 -12.04
N ILE A 110 -3.28 1.99 -11.07
CA ILE A 110 -4.30 1.01 -10.67
C ILE A 110 -5.06 1.53 -9.46
N GLU A 111 -4.34 2.08 -8.49
CA GLU A 111 -4.90 2.54 -7.21
C GLU A 111 -3.98 3.57 -6.54
N VAL A 112 -4.56 4.43 -5.70
CA VAL A 112 -3.84 5.32 -4.77
C VAL A 112 -4.44 5.08 -3.40
N GLN A 113 -3.62 5.03 -2.35
CA GLN A 113 -4.06 4.76 -0.99
C GLN A 113 -3.35 5.65 0.04
N GLY A 114 -4.12 6.26 0.95
CA GLY A 114 -3.63 6.94 2.15
C GLY A 114 -3.36 5.99 3.32
N PHE A 115 -2.75 4.83 3.10
CA PHE A 115 -2.58 3.77 4.11
C PHE A 115 -1.12 3.32 4.30
N PRO A 116 -0.61 3.26 5.54
CA PRO A 116 0.79 2.93 5.78
C PRO A 116 1.05 1.44 5.97
N SER A 117 1.23 0.68 4.89
CA SER A 117 1.57 -0.75 4.98
C SER A 117 2.92 -1.09 4.39
N LEU A 118 3.69 -1.93 5.09
CA LEU A 118 4.95 -2.54 4.66
C LEU A 118 6.15 -1.56 4.58
N TYR A 119 6.08 -0.39 5.20
CA TYR A 119 7.18 0.59 5.18
C TYR A 119 8.44 0.07 5.90
N ASN A 120 8.33 -0.60 7.04
CA ASN A 120 9.50 -1.15 7.75
C ASN A 120 9.98 -2.46 7.10
N TYR A 121 9.09 -3.22 6.48
CA TYR A 121 9.44 -4.48 5.83
C TYR A 121 10.33 -4.32 4.58
N GLN A 122 10.11 -3.31 3.73
CA GLN A 122 10.78 -3.26 2.41
C GLN A 122 12.30 -3.17 2.46
N ILE A 123 12.86 -2.37 3.37
CA ILE A 123 14.31 -2.20 3.45
C ILE A 123 14.98 -3.45 4.02
N ASN A 124 14.32 -4.10 4.97
CA ASN A 124 14.76 -5.38 5.49
C ASN A 124 14.74 -6.47 4.41
N LEU A 125 13.69 -6.51 3.58
CA LEU A 125 13.61 -7.41 2.43
C LEU A 125 14.77 -7.18 1.44
N TYR A 126 15.14 -5.92 1.19
CA TYR A 126 16.27 -5.57 0.33
C TYR A 126 17.61 -6.06 0.88
N GLU A 127 17.89 -5.86 2.17
CA GLU A 127 19.12 -6.35 2.79
C GLU A 127 19.22 -7.88 2.72
N LYS A 128 18.11 -8.59 2.96
CA LYS A 128 18.06 -10.05 2.77
C LYS A 128 18.35 -10.43 1.32
N PHE A 129 17.75 -9.77 0.33
CA PHE A 129 18.07 -10.01 -1.07
C PHE A 129 19.56 -9.79 -1.39
N LYS A 130 20.18 -8.71 -0.88
CA LYS A 130 21.61 -8.42 -1.06
C LYS A 130 22.50 -9.51 -0.48
N ASN A 131 22.16 -10.05 0.70
CA ASN A 131 22.94 -11.12 1.33
C ASN A 131 22.98 -12.37 0.45
N HIS A 132 21.86 -12.73 -0.17
CA HIS A 132 21.76 -13.92 -1.02
C HIS A 132 22.25 -13.67 -2.47
N TYR A 133 22.24 -12.41 -2.91
CA TYR A 133 22.66 -11.97 -4.24
C TYR A 133 23.52 -10.68 -4.16
N PRO A 134 24.83 -10.78 -3.87
CA PRO A 134 25.68 -9.61 -3.59
C PRO A 134 25.75 -8.56 -4.71
N PHE A 135 25.52 -8.95 -5.97
CA PHE A 135 25.50 -8.01 -7.09
C PHE A 135 24.37 -6.97 -6.99
N LEU A 136 23.34 -7.22 -6.18
CA LEU A 136 22.24 -6.27 -5.94
C LEU A 136 22.70 -5.01 -5.18
N SER A 137 23.92 -5.00 -4.63
CA SER A 137 24.54 -3.80 -4.05
C SER A 137 24.78 -2.67 -5.07
N GLU A 138 24.89 -3.00 -6.36
CA GLU A 138 24.99 -2.03 -7.46
C GLU A 138 23.67 -1.28 -7.70
N LEU A 139 22.56 -1.79 -7.16
CA LEU A 139 21.21 -1.27 -7.34
C LEU A 139 20.68 -0.66 -6.06
N THR A 140 19.52 -0.01 -6.13
CA THR A 140 18.84 0.60 -4.99
C THR A 140 17.32 0.39 -5.03
N PRO A 141 16.65 0.17 -3.89
CA PRO A 141 15.18 0.17 -3.81
C PRO A 141 14.61 1.59 -3.72
N PHE A 142 15.46 2.59 -3.49
CA PHE A 142 15.06 3.96 -3.28
C PHE A 142 14.74 4.67 -4.59
N ILE A 143 13.66 5.45 -4.56
CA ILE A 143 13.25 6.28 -5.68
C ILE A 143 14.23 7.43 -5.87
N ASN A 144 14.65 8.02 -4.76
CA ASN A 144 15.60 9.12 -4.67
C ASN A 144 16.96 8.63 -4.17
N ASN A 145 17.94 9.53 -4.12
CA ASN A 145 19.30 9.24 -3.65
C ASN A 145 19.41 9.29 -2.12
N ILE A 146 18.49 8.62 -1.43
CA ILE A 146 18.52 8.51 0.04
C ILE A 146 19.29 7.25 0.48
N THR A 147 19.86 7.30 1.68
CA THR A 147 20.46 6.13 2.33
C THR A 147 19.44 5.35 3.16
N ILE A 148 19.85 4.18 3.66
CA ILE A 148 19.03 3.37 4.56
C ILE A 148 18.81 4.10 5.90
N GLU A 149 19.84 4.78 6.37
CA GLU A 149 19.80 5.59 7.59
C GLU A 149 18.80 6.74 7.42
N GLU A 150 18.90 7.53 6.35
CA GLU A 150 17.98 8.63 6.05
C GLU A 150 16.53 8.15 5.88
N TYR A 151 16.33 6.94 5.34
CA TYR A 151 15.01 6.32 5.25
C TYR A 151 14.40 6.07 6.64
N PHE A 152 15.15 5.45 7.55
CA PHE A 152 14.65 5.16 8.89
C PHE A 152 14.50 6.41 9.75
N GLU A 153 15.40 7.39 9.63
CA GLU A 153 15.25 8.71 10.26
C GLU A 153 13.97 9.40 9.79
N THR A 154 13.70 9.36 8.48
CA THR A 154 12.47 9.92 7.91
C THR A 154 11.23 9.20 8.42
N LEU A 155 11.25 7.87 8.53
CA LEU A 155 10.14 7.10 9.11
C LEU A 155 9.92 7.41 10.59
N GLU A 156 10.98 7.47 11.39
CA GLU A 156 10.90 7.81 12.81
C GLU A 156 10.31 9.21 13.00
N GLU A 157 10.74 10.19 12.20
CA GLU A 157 10.23 11.55 12.25
C GLU A 157 8.72 11.60 11.97
N VAL A 158 8.24 10.97 10.88
CA VAL A 158 6.80 11.03 10.53
C VAL A 158 5.92 10.18 11.44
N ILE A 159 6.42 9.04 11.95
CA ILE A 159 5.66 8.14 12.82
C ILE A 159 5.67 8.63 14.26
N CYS A 160 6.80 9.06 14.80
CA CYS A 160 6.92 9.43 16.20
C CYS A 160 6.69 10.92 16.44
N ASN A 161 6.97 11.79 15.47
CA ASN A 161 6.83 13.25 15.58
C ASN A 161 7.40 13.82 16.91
N ASN A 162 8.60 13.37 17.29
CA ASN A 162 9.29 13.72 18.54
C ASN A 162 8.56 13.36 19.86
N HIS A 163 7.46 12.60 19.81
CA HIS A 163 6.86 12.05 21.03
C HIS A 163 7.75 10.94 21.61
N PRO A 164 7.75 10.74 22.95
CA PRO A 164 8.39 9.58 23.56
C PRO A 164 7.83 8.29 22.96
N LYS A 165 8.70 7.33 22.62
CA LYS A 165 8.35 6.09 21.91
C LYS A 165 7.25 5.29 22.61
N GLU A 166 7.25 5.28 23.95
CA GLU A 166 6.20 4.63 24.76
C GLU A 166 4.82 5.29 24.60
N ASN A 167 4.74 6.56 24.20
CA ASN A 167 3.47 7.25 23.95
C ASN A 167 3.03 7.18 22.48
N VAL A 168 3.81 6.55 21.60
CA VAL A 168 3.49 6.34 20.19
C VAL A 168 3.14 4.88 19.99
N ILE A 169 1.92 4.55 19.56
CA ILE A 169 1.51 3.15 19.39
C ILE A 169 1.28 2.81 17.92
N LEU A 170 1.67 1.61 17.49
CA LEU A 170 1.12 1.00 16.28
C LEU A 170 -0.21 0.34 16.66
N LEU A 171 -1.32 0.90 16.18
CA LEU A 171 -2.67 0.44 16.50
C LEU A 171 -3.24 -0.40 15.36
N GLU A 172 -3.71 -1.61 15.67
CA GLU A 172 -4.25 -2.55 14.67
C GLU A 172 -5.36 -3.45 15.26
N ILE A 173 -6.17 -4.05 14.40
CA ILE A 173 -7.14 -5.10 14.74
C ILE A 173 -6.42 -6.44 14.89
N GLU A 174 -6.37 -6.99 16.10
CA GLU A 174 -5.77 -8.30 16.40
C GLU A 174 -4.41 -8.48 15.68
N PRO A 175 -3.39 -7.65 16.02
CA PRO A 175 -2.15 -7.50 15.24
C PRO A 175 -1.46 -8.83 14.92
N GLU A 176 -1.59 -9.84 15.78
CA GLU A 176 -1.02 -11.17 15.64
C GLU A 176 -1.67 -12.03 14.54
N LYS A 177 -2.89 -11.67 14.10
CA LYS A 177 -3.65 -12.35 13.03
C LYS A 177 -3.43 -11.70 11.66
N GLN A 178 -2.82 -10.52 11.62
CA GLN A 178 -2.62 -9.79 10.37
C GLN A 178 -1.58 -10.44 9.47
N ASN A 179 -1.86 -10.48 8.17
CA ASN A 179 -0.94 -11.05 7.17
C ASN A 179 0.37 -10.27 7.09
N THR A 180 0.33 -8.96 7.36
CA THR A 180 1.49 -8.07 7.28
C THR A 180 2.21 -7.92 8.62
N LYS A 181 1.95 -8.76 9.63
CA LYS A 181 2.51 -8.57 10.98
C LYS A 181 4.04 -8.58 11.06
N ILE A 182 4.72 -9.15 10.06
CA ILE A 182 6.17 -9.05 9.91
C ILE A 182 6.63 -7.58 9.91
N ASP A 183 5.86 -6.69 9.28
CA ASP A 183 6.11 -5.25 9.24
C ASP A 183 5.97 -4.60 10.61
N PHE A 184 5.04 -5.08 11.44
CA PHE A 184 4.88 -4.60 12.81
C PHE A 184 6.09 -4.97 13.66
N TYR A 185 6.62 -6.18 13.48
CA TYR A 185 7.80 -6.64 14.20
C TYR A 185 9.04 -5.85 13.80
N TYR A 186 9.24 -5.59 12.50
CA TYR A 186 10.28 -4.66 12.05
C TYR A 186 10.05 -3.25 12.58
N CYS A 187 8.81 -2.73 12.54
CA CYS A 187 8.48 -1.41 13.11
C CYS A 187 8.85 -1.31 14.60
N ARG A 188 8.53 -2.32 15.40
CA ARG A 188 8.93 -2.38 16.81
C ARG A 188 10.45 -2.47 16.98
N ARG A 189 11.14 -3.27 16.16
CA ARG A 189 12.61 -3.41 16.21
C ARG A 189 13.32 -2.11 15.83
N ASP A 190 12.84 -1.45 14.77
CA ASP A 190 13.50 -0.31 14.14
C ASP A 190 13.16 1.00 14.86
N LEU A 191 11.89 1.20 15.23
CA LEU A 191 11.41 2.45 15.85
C LEU A 191 11.26 2.35 17.36
N GLY A 192 11.13 1.14 17.93
CA GLY A 192 10.96 0.95 19.38
C GLY A 192 9.55 1.27 19.90
N ILE A 193 8.54 1.32 19.03
CA ILE A 193 7.16 1.63 19.42
C ILE A 193 6.36 0.35 19.77
N PRO A 194 5.47 0.40 20.78
CA PRO A 194 4.56 -0.71 21.11
C PRO A 194 3.54 -1.00 20.00
N ILE A 195 3.19 -2.29 19.88
CA ILE A 195 2.10 -2.78 19.01
C ILE A 195 0.90 -3.05 19.92
N VAL A 196 -0.24 -2.40 19.65
CA VAL A 196 -1.42 -2.45 20.51
C VAL A 196 -2.66 -2.83 19.69
N CYS A 197 -3.45 -3.77 20.21
CA CYS A 197 -4.74 -4.12 19.61
C CYS A 197 -5.80 -3.07 19.99
N VAL A 198 -6.71 -2.74 19.06
CA VAL A 198 -7.85 -1.84 19.31
C VAL A 198 -8.70 -2.22 20.53
N THR A 199 -8.78 -3.50 20.88
CA THR A 199 -9.54 -4.00 22.06
C THR A 199 -8.85 -3.73 23.39
N GLU A 200 -7.53 -3.50 23.38
CA GLU A 200 -6.71 -3.29 24.59
C GLU A 200 -6.58 -1.82 24.98
N ILE A 201 -7.12 -0.92 24.15
CA ILE A 201 -7.15 0.51 24.45
C ILE A 201 -8.11 0.78 25.60
N ILE A 202 -7.67 1.63 26.53
CA ILE A 202 -8.43 2.09 27.69
C ILE A 202 -8.71 3.57 27.48
N LYS A 203 -9.99 3.95 27.44
CA LYS A 203 -10.41 5.35 27.34
C LYS A 203 -10.68 5.94 28.74
N LYS A 204 -10.13 7.12 29.02
CA LYS A 204 -10.43 7.91 30.22
C LYS A 204 -10.70 9.36 29.82
N GLY A 205 -11.96 9.78 29.85
CA GLY A 205 -12.35 11.08 29.28
C GLY A 205 -12.10 11.09 27.76
N ASN A 206 -11.31 12.05 27.29
CA ASN A 206 -10.85 12.15 25.89
C ASN A 206 -9.46 11.53 25.65
N GLN A 207 -8.80 10.99 26.69
CA GLN A 207 -7.46 10.42 26.58
C GLN A 207 -7.51 8.89 26.43
N LEU A 208 -6.55 8.35 25.69
CA LEU A 208 -6.37 6.92 25.47
C LEU A 208 -5.12 6.41 26.19
N PHE A 209 -5.21 5.18 26.72
CA PHE A 209 -4.13 4.49 27.42
C PHE A 209 -4.02 3.05 26.92
N TYR A 210 -2.85 2.45 27.09
CA TYR A 210 -2.66 1.00 26.97
C TYR A 210 -1.89 0.49 28.19
N LYS A 211 -1.88 -0.83 28.41
CA LYS A 211 -1.04 -1.45 29.45
C LYS A 211 0.26 -1.96 28.86
N ASN A 212 1.40 -1.56 29.41
CA ASN A 212 2.70 -2.11 29.03
C ASN A 212 2.90 -3.53 29.61
N GLU A 213 4.07 -4.13 29.32
CA GLU A 213 4.42 -5.48 29.79
C GLU A 213 4.46 -5.61 31.32
N ASN A 214 4.66 -4.51 32.05
CA ASN A 214 4.62 -4.44 33.52
C ASN A 214 3.20 -4.24 34.08
N GLY A 215 2.19 -4.10 33.21
CA GLY A 215 0.80 -3.80 33.58
C GLY A 215 0.54 -2.33 33.91
N GLU A 216 1.51 -1.44 33.67
CA GLU A 216 1.38 -0.01 33.90
C GLU A 216 0.58 0.64 32.76
N GLU A 217 -0.31 1.57 33.11
CA GLU A 217 -1.09 2.31 32.12
C GLU A 217 -0.28 3.48 31.57
N ILE A 218 -0.01 3.45 30.26
CA ILE A 218 0.78 4.44 29.55
C ILE A 218 -0.16 5.28 28.68
N LEU A 219 -0.02 6.60 28.75
CA LEU A 219 -0.79 7.54 27.92
C LEU A 219 -0.39 7.37 26.44
N VAL A 220 -1.39 7.26 25.57
CA VAL A 220 -1.21 7.31 24.13
C VAL A 220 -1.29 8.77 23.69
N LYS A 221 -0.20 9.30 23.13
CA LYS A 221 -0.16 10.66 22.55
C LYS A 221 -0.26 10.64 21.04
N ARG A 222 0.23 9.58 20.40
CA ARG A 222 0.23 9.44 18.94
C ARG A 222 -0.09 8.03 18.52
N ILE A 223 -0.92 7.90 17.49
CA ILE A 223 -1.35 6.62 16.93
C ILE A 223 -0.81 6.50 15.51
N TYR A 224 0.09 5.56 15.30
CA TYR A 224 0.42 5.02 13.99
C TYR A 224 -0.68 4.05 13.58
N ASN A 225 -1.62 4.55 12.79
CA ASN A 225 -2.85 3.83 12.50
C ASN A 225 -2.63 2.78 11.41
N ARG A 226 -2.90 1.52 11.76
CA ARG A 226 -2.93 0.38 10.84
C ARG A 226 -4.31 -0.24 10.69
N VAL A 227 -5.29 0.27 11.41
CA VAL A 227 -6.68 -0.19 11.33
C VAL A 227 -7.31 0.18 10.00
N ILE A 228 -7.82 -0.82 9.28
CA ILE A 228 -8.70 -0.66 8.11
C ILE A 228 -10.15 -0.72 8.59
N PHE A 229 -10.91 0.34 8.34
CA PHE A 229 -12.25 0.51 8.90
C PHE A 229 -13.26 -0.50 8.31
N ASP A 230 -13.20 -0.76 7.01
CA ASP A 230 -13.98 -1.83 6.37
C ASP A 230 -13.77 -3.20 7.05
N GLU A 231 -12.55 -3.50 7.51
CA GLU A 231 -12.27 -4.74 8.24
C GLU A 231 -12.82 -4.70 9.66
N LEU A 232 -12.78 -3.53 10.31
CA LEU A 232 -13.33 -3.32 11.64
C LEU A 232 -14.86 -3.45 11.66
N GLU A 233 -15.56 -2.89 10.68
CA GLU A 233 -17.02 -2.94 10.55
C GLU A 233 -17.54 -4.36 10.37
N LEU A 234 -16.76 -5.22 9.72
CA LEU A 234 -17.06 -6.66 9.57
C LEU A 234 -16.84 -7.47 10.85
N ARG A 235 -16.39 -6.84 11.94
CA ARG A 235 -16.06 -7.49 13.22
C ARG A 235 -16.89 -6.95 14.40
N PRO A 236 -18.23 -7.08 14.36
CA PRO A 236 -19.11 -6.66 15.45
C PRO A 236 -18.92 -7.48 16.74
N ASP A 237 -18.16 -8.57 16.68
CA ASP A 237 -17.76 -9.37 17.84
C ASP A 237 -16.72 -8.67 18.73
N LEU A 238 -15.96 -7.71 18.18
CA LEU A 238 -14.93 -6.98 18.92
C LEU A 238 -15.56 -5.98 19.89
N LYS A 239 -15.08 -6.00 21.14
CA LYS A 239 -15.50 -5.06 22.17
C LYS A 239 -14.48 -3.93 22.26
N LEU A 240 -14.80 -2.79 21.67
CA LEU A 240 -13.97 -1.59 21.73
C LEU A 240 -14.35 -0.76 22.96
N ASN A 241 -13.35 -0.16 23.61
CA ASN A 241 -13.57 0.76 24.74
C ASN A 241 -13.61 2.25 24.30
N PHE A 242 -13.49 2.51 23.01
CA PHE A 242 -13.56 3.84 22.39
C PHE A 242 -14.12 3.73 20.97
N HIS A 243 -14.52 4.86 20.40
CA HIS A 243 -14.88 4.96 19.00
C HIS A 243 -13.92 5.92 18.29
N PHE A 244 -13.57 5.61 17.04
CA PHE A 244 -12.70 6.49 16.24
C PHE A 244 -13.34 7.86 15.97
N SER A 245 -14.67 7.97 16.01
CA SER A 245 -15.38 9.25 15.87
C SER A 245 -15.45 10.07 17.17
N ASP A 246 -14.86 9.60 18.27
CA ASP A 246 -14.76 10.36 19.51
C ASP A 246 -13.81 11.57 19.33
N GLU A 247 -14.06 12.66 20.05
CA GLU A 247 -13.08 13.74 20.20
C GLU A 247 -11.97 13.30 21.15
N LEU A 248 -10.88 12.78 20.60
CA LEU A 248 -9.75 12.22 21.33
C LEU A 248 -8.56 13.19 21.36
N ASP A 249 -7.87 13.24 22.49
CA ASP A 249 -6.60 13.96 22.71
C ASP A 249 -5.42 13.09 22.23
N VAL A 250 -5.39 12.82 20.92
CA VAL A 250 -4.33 12.03 20.27
C VAL A 250 -3.97 12.63 18.93
N GLU A 251 -2.71 12.50 18.56
CA GLU A 251 -2.21 12.83 17.23
C GLU A 251 -2.21 11.57 16.33
N TRP A 252 -2.49 11.72 15.04
CA TRP A 252 -2.45 10.61 14.10
C TRP A 252 -1.19 10.64 13.24
N ALA A 253 -0.53 9.49 13.10
CA ALA A 253 0.39 9.23 11.99
C ALA A 253 -0.38 8.40 10.95
N GLY A 254 -0.92 9.08 9.93
CA GLY A 254 -1.89 8.50 9.00
C GLY A 254 -3.31 8.58 9.53
N HIS A 255 -3.87 9.80 9.53
CA HIS A 255 -5.24 10.03 10.00
C HIS A 255 -6.27 9.21 9.17
N PRO A 256 -7.22 8.50 9.82
CA PRO A 256 -8.10 7.53 9.15
C PRO A 256 -8.86 8.04 7.93
N ASN A 257 -9.35 9.28 7.96
CA ASN A 257 -10.08 9.87 6.83
C ASN A 257 -9.29 9.84 5.50
N TRP A 258 -7.96 9.92 5.53
CA TRP A 258 -7.15 9.91 4.31
C TRP A 258 -7.16 8.56 3.58
N PHE A 259 -7.52 7.47 4.26
CA PHE A 259 -7.80 6.18 3.64
C PHE A 259 -8.97 6.29 2.65
N PHE A 260 -10.05 6.98 3.04
CA PHE A 260 -11.23 7.16 2.21
C PHE A 260 -11.08 8.27 1.18
N ARG A 261 -10.45 9.39 1.54
CA ARG A 261 -10.19 10.51 0.62
C ARG A 261 -9.29 10.09 -0.53
N ILE A 262 -8.19 9.40 -0.23
CA ILE A 262 -7.24 8.90 -1.22
C ILE A 262 -7.54 7.42 -1.43
N SER A 263 -8.63 7.18 -2.14
CA SER A 263 -9.11 5.84 -2.51
C SER A 263 -9.37 5.78 -4.02
N LYS A 264 -10.07 4.73 -4.48
CA LYS A 264 -10.55 4.64 -5.87
C LYS A 264 -11.44 5.83 -6.27
N TYR A 265 -11.96 6.58 -5.30
CA TYR A 265 -12.79 7.76 -5.50
C TYR A 265 -12.11 8.87 -6.31
N ILE A 266 -10.78 9.02 -6.21
CA ILE A 266 -10.06 10.07 -6.95
C ILE A 266 -9.69 9.65 -8.38
N LEU A 267 -9.83 8.37 -8.75
CA LEU A 267 -9.42 7.87 -10.06
C LEU A 267 -10.14 8.56 -11.24
N PRO A 268 -11.46 8.86 -11.19
CA PRO A 268 -12.13 9.64 -12.23
C PRO A 268 -11.56 11.06 -12.44
N MET A 269 -10.93 11.64 -11.41
CA MET A 269 -10.39 13.00 -11.44
C MET A 269 -9.02 13.07 -12.12
N LEU A 270 -8.31 11.94 -12.22
CA LEU A 270 -6.99 11.84 -12.83
C LEU A 270 -7.11 11.61 -14.34
N LYS A 271 -6.46 12.46 -15.14
CA LYS A 271 -6.49 12.43 -16.61
C LYS A 271 -5.08 12.56 -17.17
N GLY A 272 -4.78 11.81 -18.23
CA GLY A 272 -3.44 11.80 -18.84
C GLY A 272 -2.97 10.40 -19.20
N LYS A 273 -1.71 10.31 -19.67
CA LYS A 273 -1.16 9.08 -20.24
C LYS A 273 -1.07 7.89 -19.27
N TYR A 274 -0.98 8.15 -17.97
CA TYR A 274 -0.80 7.09 -16.97
C TYR A 274 -2.10 6.67 -16.30
N PHE A 275 -3.21 7.35 -16.59
CA PHE A 275 -4.47 7.15 -15.88
C PHE A 275 -5.45 6.36 -16.73
N ILE A 276 -6.12 5.42 -16.08
CA ILE A 276 -7.11 4.57 -16.71
C ILE A 276 -8.43 5.32 -16.74
N GLU A 277 -9.11 5.32 -17.88
CA GLU A 277 -10.44 5.90 -17.98
C GLU A 277 -11.38 5.26 -16.96
N THR A 278 -11.87 6.11 -16.06
CA THR A 278 -12.66 5.70 -14.89
C THR A 278 -13.82 6.67 -14.73
N THR A 279 -14.99 6.13 -14.45
CA THR A 279 -16.23 6.88 -14.22
C THR A 279 -16.85 6.41 -12.92
N LEU A 280 -17.27 7.34 -12.06
CA LEU A 280 -18.08 7.02 -10.90
C LEU A 280 -19.46 6.54 -11.39
N LEU A 281 -19.98 5.45 -10.85
CA LEU A 281 -21.19 4.84 -11.40
C LEU A 281 -22.42 5.74 -11.22
N SER A 282 -22.42 6.64 -10.22
CA SER A 282 -23.43 7.69 -10.08
C SER A 282 -23.42 8.72 -11.20
N ASP A 283 -22.28 8.89 -11.87
CA ASP A 283 -22.07 9.88 -12.94
C ASP A 283 -22.21 9.23 -14.32
N LEU A 284 -22.47 7.91 -14.38
CA LEU A 284 -22.64 7.17 -15.61
C LEU A 284 -23.96 7.54 -16.28
N THR A 285 -23.88 8.23 -17.43
CA THR A 285 -25.06 8.66 -18.21
C THR A 285 -25.68 7.53 -19.02
N GLU A 286 -24.85 6.66 -19.59
CA GLU A 286 -25.24 5.49 -20.37
C GLU A 286 -24.31 4.31 -20.09
N ILE A 287 -24.84 3.09 -20.14
CA ILE A 287 -24.04 1.87 -19.98
C ILE A 287 -23.29 1.62 -21.30
N PRO A 288 -21.95 1.51 -21.31
CA PRO A 288 -21.18 1.22 -22.52
C PRO A 288 -21.64 -0.08 -23.18
N GLU A 289 -21.60 -0.14 -24.52
CA GLU A 289 -21.95 -1.36 -25.26
C GLU A 289 -20.84 -2.42 -25.18
N ASP A 290 -19.58 -2.01 -24.96
CA ASP A 290 -18.38 -2.84 -24.97
C ASP A 290 -17.89 -3.19 -23.54
N LEU A 291 -18.81 -3.65 -22.68
CA LEU A 291 -18.53 -3.96 -21.27
C LEU A 291 -17.41 -5.00 -21.07
N GLU A 292 -17.06 -5.79 -22.08
CA GLU A 292 -15.89 -6.67 -22.04
C GLU A 292 -14.58 -5.92 -21.77
N ASN A 293 -14.52 -4.62 -22.11
CA ASN A 293 -13.38 -3.74 -21.89
C ASN A 293 -13.39 -3.06 -20.51
N TYR A 294 -14.35 -3.37 -19.64
CA TYR A 294 -14.51 -2.70 -18.35
C TYR A 294 -14.44 -3.66 -17.17
N VAL A 295 -14.11 -3.10 -16.01
CA VAL A 295 -14.18 -3.72 -14.68
C VAL A 295 -15.01 -2.83 -13.77
N LEU A 296 -15.88 -3.44 -12.97
CA LEU A 296 -16.69 -2.75 -11.97
C LEU A 296 -16.06 -2.99 -10.60
N LYS A 297 -15.74 -1.90 -9.88
CA LYS A 297 -15.03 -1.96 -8.60
C LYS A 297 -15.80 -1.21 -7.51
N PRO A 298 -15.95 -1.77 -6.31
CA PRO A 298 -16.37 -0.99 -5.14
C PRO A 298 -15.27 0.01 -4.78
N LEU A 299 -15.64 1.18 -4.25
CA LEU A 299 -14.70 2.25 -3.92
C LEU A 299 -13.75 1.86 -2.77
N PHE A 300 -14.33 1.46 -1.63
CA PHE A 300 -13.60 1.32 -0.37
C PHE A 300 -13.07 -0.10 -0.11
N SER A 301 -13.44 -1.06 -0.98
CA SER A 301 -13.01 -2.44 -0.80
C SER A 301 -11.49 -2.61 -0.90
N PHE A 302 -10.94 -3.34 0.08
CA PHE A 302 -9.52 -3.67 0.15
C PHE A 302 -9.18 -5.02 -0.53
N SER A 303 -7.95 -5.14 -1.04
CA SER A 303 -7.40 -6.38 -1.61
C SER A 303 -8.24 -7.03 -2.72
N GLY A 304 -8.94 -6.22 -3.53
CA GLY A 304 -9.71 -6.68 -4.68
C GLY A 304 -11.04 -7.37 -4.35
N SER A 305 -11.53 -7.24 -3.11
CA SER A 305 -12.85 -7.76 -2.73
C SER A 305 -13.96 -7.06 -3.52
N GLY A 306 -14.95 -7.80 -4.01
CA GLY A 306 -16.12 -7.27 -4.71
C GLY A 306 -15.88 -6.77 -6.14
N VAL A 307 -14.68 -6.95 -6.71
CA VAL A 307 -14.38 -6.57 -8.10
C VAL A 307 -15.04 -7.55 -9.08
N ILE A 308 -15.80 -7.02 -10.04
CA ILE A 308 -16.37 -7.79 -11.14
C ILE A 308 -15.54 -7.54 -12.39
N PHE A 309 -14.79 -8.57 -12.81
CA PHE A 309 -13.86 -8.45 -13.93
C PHE A 309 -14.52 -8.64 -15.31
N HIS A 310 -15.53 -9.49 -15.40
CA HIS A 310 -16.30 -9.70 -16.63
C HIS A 310 -17.67 -9.06 -16.45
N VAL A 311 -17.71 -7.73 -16.60
CA VAL A 311 -18.90 -6.92 -16.36
C VAL A 311 -19.96 -7.24 -17.41
N LYS A 312 -21.19 -7.42 -16.95
CA LYS A 312 -22.39 -7.46 -17.76
C LYS A 312 -23.31 -6.30 -17.40
N LYS A 313 -24.29 -6.05 -18.27
CA LYS A 313 -25.27 -4.98 -18.06
C LYS A 313 -26.03 -5.18 -16.75
N GLU A 314 -26.40 -6.42 -16.45
CA GLU A 314 -27.14 -6.78 -15.24
C GLU A 314 -26.34 -6.50 -13.97
N ASP A 315 -25.00 -6.62 -14.01
CA ASP A 315 -24.14 -6.33 -12.86
C ASP A 315 -24.21 -4.84 -12.49
N ILE A 316 -24.28 -3.95 -13.49
CA ILE A 316 -24.40 -2.51 -13.30
C ILE A 316 -25.80 -2.13 -12.81
N GLU A 317 -26.83 -2.73 -13.41
CA GLU A 317 -28.23 -2.47 -13.04
C GLU A 317 -28.58 -2.95 -11.64
N ALA A 318 -27.90 -4.00 -11.15
CA ALA A 318 -28.08 -4.55 -9.81
C ALA A 318 -27.44 -3.68 -8.70
N VAL A 319 -26.57 -2.73 -9.03
CA VAL A 319 -25.94 -1.86 -8.02
C VAL A 319 -26.97 -0.88 -7.45
N VAL A 320 -27.28 -1.04 -6.16
CA VAL A 320 -28.18 -0.16 -5.43
C VAL A 320 -27.51 1.18 -5.13
N GLU A 321 -26.34 1.15 -4.50
CA GLU A 321 -25.59 2.33 -4.09
C GLU A 321 -24.53 2.70 -5.12
N LYS A 322 -24.95 3.29 -6.24
CA LYS A 322 -24.05 3.62 -7.37
C LYS A 322 -22.89 4.54 -6.99
N GLU A 323 -23.05 5.35 -5.95
CA GLU A 323 -22.02 6.27 -5.45
C GLU A 323 -20.82 5.51 -4.82
N LEU A 324 -20.99 4.22 -4.50
CA LEU A 324 -19.95 3.35 -3.94
C LEU A 324 -19.17 2.55 -4.98
N TYR A 325 -19.40 2.79 -6.28
CA TYR A 325 -18.80 2.01 -7.36
C TYR A 325 -18.20 2.87 -8.45
N ILE A 326 -17.11 2.37 -9.05
CA ILE A 326 -16.53 2.92 -10.28
C ILE A 326 -16.59 1.88 -11.39
N LEU A 327 -16.84 2.35 -12.61
CA LEU A 327 -16.64 1.59 -13.84
C LEU A 327 -15.32 2.08 -14.47
N GLN A 328 -14.36 1.17 -14.62
CA GLN A 328 -13.01 1.49 -15.10
C GLN A 328 -12.66 0.63 -16.31
N LYS A 329 -12.01 1.21 -17.33
CA LYS A 329 -11.50 0.43 -18.47
C LYS A 329 -10.44 -0.58 -18.03
N LYS A 330 -10.33 -1.69 -18.74
CA LYS A 330 -9.25 -2.66 -18.58
C LYS A 330 -7.97 -2.12 -19.21
N VAL A 331 -6.86 -2.55 -18.66
CA VAL A 331 -5.52 -2.30 -19.21
C VAL A 331 -4.84 -3.62 -19.51
N ASN A 332 -3.98 -3.61 -20.54
CA ASN A 332 -3.21 -4.77 -20.94
C ASN A 332 -1.91 -4.85 -20.12
N TYR A 333 -1.94 -5.59 -19.02
CA TYR A 333 -0.72 -5.91 -18.26
C TYR A 333 0.23 -6.77 -19.09
N ILE A 334 1.44 -6.29 -19.29
CA ILE A 334 2.46 -7.10 -19.93
C ILE A 334 3.12 -8.05 -18.95
N PRO A 335 3.34 -9.31 -19.34
CA PRO A 335 4.13 -10.23 -18.55
C PRO A 335 5.62 -9.89 -18.79
N ILE A 336 6.09 -8.82 -18.14
CA ILE A 336 7.41 -8.26 -18.39
C ILE A 336 8.55 -9.05 -17.73
N VAL A 337 8.30 -9.68 -16.59
CA VAL A 337 9.35 -10.37 -15.82
C VAL A 337 9.53 -11.79 -16.33
N GLN A 338 10.72 -12.10 -16.81
CA GLN A 338 11.07 -13.46 -17.23
C GLN A 338 11.47 -14.33 -16.02
N SER A 339 10.60 -15.27 -15.64
CA SER A 339 10.92 -16.38 -14.74
C SER A 339 11.57 -17.55 -15.51
N PRO A 340 12.14 -18.56 -14.83
CA PRO A 340 12.67 -19.77 -15.46
C PRO A 340 11.64 -20.55 -16.28
N ASP A 341 10.37 -20.51 -15.89
CA ASP A 341 9.26 -21.33 -16.40
C ASP A 341 8.17 -20.51 -17.11
N GLY A 342 8.38 -19.20 -17.33
CA GLY A 342 7.40 -18.37 -18.01
C GLY A 342 7.62 -16.87 -17.83
N LYS A 343 6.63 -16.09 -18.25
CA LYS A 343 6.61 -14.65 -18.02
C LYS A 343 5.55 -14.29 -17.00
N VAL A 344 5.86 -13.32 -16.14
CA VAL A 344 4.97 -12.87 -15.06
C VAL A 344 4.73 -11.36 -15.13
N LYS A 345 3.51 -10.96 -14.79
CA LYS A 345 3.09 -9.55 -14.71
C LYS A 345 3.62 -8.93 -13.42
N CYS A 346 3.75 -7.61 -13.43
CA CYS A 346 4.23 -6.85 -12.29
C CYS A 346 3.37 -5.62 -12.03
N GLU A 347 3.11 -5.36 -10.75
CA GLU A 347 2.71 -4.06 -10.25
C GLU A 347 3.80 -3.49 -9.35
N VAL A 348 3.96 -2.18 -9.37
CA VAL A 348 4.90 -1.45 -8.51
C VAL A 348 4.13 -0.40 -7.73
N ARG A 349 4.19 -0.50 -6.41
CA ARG A 349 3.67 0.48 -5.47
C ARG A 349 4.81 1.38 -5.02
N VAL A 350 4.70 2.66 -5.31
CA VAL A 350 5.61 3.69 -4.78
C VAL A 350 5.13 4.08 -3.38
N LEU A 351 6.04 4.08 -2.42
CA LEU A 351 5.76 4.44 -1.03
C LEU A 351 6.31 5.84 -0.74
N CYS A 352 5.44 6.73 -0.27
CA CYS A 352 5.79 8.12 0.00
C CYS A 352 5.33 8.51 1.40
N VAL A 353 6.06 9.44 2.00
CA VAL A 353 5.66 10.09 3.25
C VAL A 353 5.60 11.58 3.05
N TRP A 354 4.71 12.26 3.77
CA TRP A 354 4.57 13.70 3.73
C TRP A 354 4.71 14.25 5.15
N LYS A 355 5.84 14.90 5.42
CA LYS A 355 6.07 15.58 6.69
C LYS A 355 5.15 16.80 6.76
N LYS A 356 4.65 17.12 7.97
CA LYS A 356 3.65 18.19 8.18
C LYS A 356 4.06 19.55 7.62
N GLU A 357 5.35 19.86 7.68
CA GLU A 357 5.90 21.15 7.26
C GLU A 357 6.34 21.17 5.79
N ASP A 358 6.33 20.03 5.10
CA ASP A 358 6.81 19.93 3.73
C ASP A 358 5.72 20.33 2.73
N ALA A 359 6.12 21.02 1.64
CA ALA A 359 5.19 21.40 0.58
C ALA A 359 4.69 20.20 -0.24
N ALA A 360 5.42 19.08 -0.25
CA ALA A 360 5.13 17.90 -1.07
C ALA A 360 5.66 16.64 -0.39
N PRO A 361 5.09 15.45 -0.69
CA PRO A 361 5.59 14.19 -0.14
C PRO A 361 6.96 13.81 -0.71
N THR A 362 7.77 13.17 0.11
CA THR A 362 9.01 12.51 -0.28
C THR A 362 8.71 11.08 -0.74
N LEU A 363 9.08 10.76 -1.98
CA LEU A 363 9.05 9.39 -2.50
C LEU A 363 10.24 8.62 -1.92
N LEU A 364 9.97 7.58 -1.15
CA LEU A 364 11.00 6.85 -0.42
C LEU A 364 11.49 5.64 -1.21
N CYS A 365 10.72 4.57 -1.16
CA CYS A 365 11.04 3.27 -1.73
C CYS A 365 9.82 2.72 -2.48
N ASN A 366 9.80 1.42 -2.69
CA ASN A 366 8.72 0.76 -3.39
C ASN A 366 8.51 -0.65 -2.88
N LEU A 367 7.36 -1.23 -3.25
CA LEU A 367 7.17 -2.66 -3.25
C LEU A 367 6.64 -3.09 -4.62
N ALA A 368 6.94 -4.32 -5.02
CA ALA A 368 6.43 -4.90 -6.25
C ALA A 368 5.57 -6.12 -5.95
N ARG A 369 4.58 -6.38 -6.80
CA ARG A 369 3.73 -7.56 -6.75
C ARG A 369 3.83 -8.31 -8.06
N LEU A 370 4.21 -9.58 -8.01
CA LEU A 370 4.30 -10.45 -9.17
C LEU A 370 3.03 -11.30 -9.28
N SER A 371 2.55 -11.51 -10.51
CA SER A 371 1.35 -12.31 -10.75
C SER A 371 1.36 -13.01 -12.10
N ARG A 372 0.74 -14.18 -12.13
CA ARG A 372 0.36 -14.91 -13.36
C ARG A 372 -1.14 -14.88 -13.63
N GLY A 373 -1.91 -14.25 -12.75
CA GLY A 373 -3.36 -14.13 -12.86
C GLY A 373 -3.81 -13.03 -13.83
N GLU A 374 -5.10 -13.02 -14.11
CA GLU A 374 -5.77 -11.87 -14.70
C GLU A 374 -5.91 -10.73 -13.68
N MET A 375 -6.12 -11.08 -12.41
CA MET A 375 -6.09 -10.16 -11.26
C MET A 375 -4.80 -10.30 -10.45
N ILE A 376 -4.24 -9.16 -10.05
CA ILE A 376 -3.04 -9.06 -9.22
C ILE A 376 -3.47 -8.80 -7.77
N GLY A 377 -3.01 -9.66 -6.85
CA GLY A 377 -3.38 -9.61 -5.43
C GLY A 377 -2.98 -10.88 -4.69
N VAL A 378 -2.75 -10.77 -3.37
CA VAL A 378 -2.26 -11.85 -2.51
C VAL A 378 -3.22 -13.05 -2.48
N LYS A 379 -4.53 -12.82 -2.52
CA LYS A 379 -5.55 -13.86 -2.48
C LYS A 379 -5.61 -14.74 -3.74
N PHE A 380 -5.28 -14.21 -4.92
CA PHE A 380 -5.53 -14.88 -6.21
C PHE A 380 -4.36 -15.71 -6.75
N ASN A 381 -3.20 -15.68 -6.08
CA ASN A 381 -1.97 -16.29 -6.60
C ASN A 381 -1.27 -17.23 -5.59
N LYS A 382 -1.93 -17.60 -4.48
CA LYS A 382 -1.28 -18.33 -3.37
C LYS A 382 -0.60 -19.65 -3.80
N ASP A 383 -1.13 -20.33 -4.81
CA ASP A 383 -0.68 -21.66 -5.25
C ASP A 383 0.17 -21.65 -6.55
N LYS A 384 0.63 -20.48 -7.00
CA LYS A 384 1.48 -20.35 -8.20
C LYS A 384 2.91 -19.97 -7.82
N ASP A 385 3.88 -20.33 -8.65
CA ASP A 385 5.27 -19.88 -8.52
C ASP A 385 5.55 -18.60 -9.31
N TRP A 386 6.54 -17.82 -8.88
CA TRP A 386 6.89 -16.50 -9.45
C TRP A 386 5.79 -15.46 -9.30
N VAL A 387 5.21 -15.44 -8.11
CA VAL A 387 4.11 -14.54 -7.71
C VAL A 387 4.32 -14.10 -6.26
N GLY A 388 3.61 -13.06 -5.83
CA GLY A 388 3.67 -12.57 -4.45
C GLY A 388 4.35 -11.21 -4.30
N GLY A 389 4.58 -10.82 -3.05
CA GLY A 389 5.15 -9.51 -2.69
C GLY A 389 6.69 -9.54 -2.71
N THR A 390 7.28 -8.58 -3.40
CA THR A 390 8.72 -8.35 -3.51
C THR A 390 8.99 -6.84 -3.50
N LEU A 391 10.16 -6.43 -3.96
CA LEU A 391 10.52 -5.03 -4.22
C LEU A 391 11.05 -4.86 -5.64
N ALA A 392 11.12 -3.63 -6.09
CA ALA A 392 11.78 -3.23 -7.32
C ALA A 392 13.10 -2.53 -7.04
N LEU A 393 14.02 -2.63 -7.99
CA LEU A 393 15.37 -2.10 -7.92
C LEU A 393 15.67 -1.24 -9.15
N PHE A 394 16.38 -0.15 -8.90
CA PHE A 394 16.83 0.84 -9.87
C PHE A 394 18.35 0.86 -9.93
N GLU A 395 18.90 1.26 -11.08
CA GLU A 395 20.31 1.68 -11.17
C GLU A 395 20.54 2.93 -10.32
N ARG A 396 21.75 3.05 -9.77
CA ARG A 396 22.19 4.20 -8.97
C ARG A 396 22.57 5.39 -9.83
#